data_AF-A0A0B7A482-F1
#
_entry.id   AF-A0A0B7A482-F1
#
_cell.length_a   1.000
_cell.length_b   1.000
_cell.length_c   1.000
_cell.angle_alpha   90.00
_cell.angle_beta   90.00
_cell.angle_gamma   90.00
#
_symmetry.space_group_name_H-M   'P 1'
#
loop_
_entity.id
_entity.type
_entity.pdbx_description
1 polymer ?
#
loop_
_entity_poly.entity_id
_entity_poly.type
_entity_poly.pdbx_seq_one_letter_code
_entity_poly.pdbx_strand_id
1 'polypeptide(L)' 'YGQDCLSNCFCIKANTLDCNNVNGLCTCNSGWEGTNCNVDVDECKVNPSFCSDSNSTCFNLNGSAECRCN' A
#
# COMPACT_ATOMS: atom_id res chain seq x y z
N TYR A 1 18.30 4.91 -8.27
CA TYR A 1 18.22 6.35 -8.00
C TYR A 1 19.61 6.95 -7.78
N GLY A 2 19.70 8.28 -7.71
CA GLY A 2 20.97 8.99 -7.50
C GLY A 2 21.81 9.16 -8.77
N GLN A 3 23.02 9.70 -8.61
CA GLN A 3 23.94 9.97 -9.72
C GLN A 3 24.26 8.67 -10.48
N ASP A 4 24.11 8.72 -11.80
CA ASP A 4 24.32 7.59 -12.72
C ASP A 4 23.48 6.33 -12.41
N CYS A 5 22.34 6.47 -11.72
CA CYS A 5 21.46 5.36 -11.32
C CYS A 5 22.14 4.27 -10.46
N LEU A 6 23.27 4.58 -9.81
CA LEU A 6 24.07 3.61 -9.06
C LEU A 6 23.40 3.10 -7.77
N SER A 7 22.42 3.83 -7.23
CA SER A 7 21.71 3.39 -6.01
C SER A 7 20.52 2.51 -6.36
N ASN A 8 20.40 1.35 -5.72
CA ASN A 8 19.26 0.48 -5.90
C ASN A 8 18.05 0.98 -5.10
N CYS A 9 16.85 0.90 -5.69
CA CYS A 9 15.62 1.17 -4.96
C CYS A 9 15.33 0.04 -3.98
N PHE A 10 15.21 0.36 -2.69
CA PHE A 10 14.91 -0.60 -1.62
C PHE A 10 13.39 -0.88 -1.46
N CYS A 11 12.57 -0.36 -2.38
CA CYS A 11 11.12 -0.56 -2.41
C CYS A 11 10.74 -2.04 -2.65
N ILE A 12 9.64 -2.50 -2.06
CA ILE A 12 9.05 -3.79 -2.42
C ILE A 12 8.38 -3.66 -3.78
N LYS A 13 9.00 -4.25 -4.81
CA LYS A 13 8.53 -4.14 -6.20
C LYS A 13 7.07 -4.55 -6.41
N ALA A 14 6.58 -5.54 -5.67
CA ALA A 14 5.18 -5.98 -5.78
C ALA A 14 4.17 -4.93 -5.29
N ASN A 15 4.60 -4.04 -4.40
CA ASN A 15 3.76 -3.08 -3.68
C ASN A 15 4.06 -1.63 -4.07
N THR A 16 4.93 -1.43 -5.06
CA THR A 16 5.44 -0.11 -5.45
C THR A 16 4.99 0.20 -6.88
N LEU A 17 4.35 1.35 -7.07
CA LEU A 17 4.00 1.90 -8.38
C LEU A 17 5.24 2.43 -9.10
N ASP A 18 6.02 3.25 -8.40
CA ASP A 18 7.20 3.92 -8.96
C ASP A 18 8.27 4.13 -7.89
N CYS A 19 9.54 4.11 -8.31
CA CYS A 19 10.64 4.55 -7.47
C CYS A 19 11.28 5.78 -8.08
N ASN A 20 11.26 6.88 -7.33
CA ASN A 20 11.83 8.14 -7.77
C ASN A 20 13.33 7.99 -8.08
N ASN A 21 13.70 8.29 -9.32
CA ASN A 21 15.06 8.13 -9.81
C ASN A 21 16.08 9.11 -9.22
N VAL A 22 15.64 10.22 -8.60
CA VAL A 22 16.51 11.22 -7.97
C VAL A 22 16.84 10.83 -6.53
N ASN A 23 15.81 10.65 -5.70
CA ASN A 23 15.97 10.50 -4.26
C ASN A 23 15.68 9.08 -3.73
N GLY A 24 15.16 8.17 -4.58
CA GLY A 24 14.86 6.79 -4.19
C GLY A 24 13.57 6.61 -3.41
N LEU A 25 12.71 7.64 -3.30
CA LEU A 25 11.40 7.52 -2.67
C LEU A 25 10.49 6.57 -3.45
N CYS A 26 9.85 5.68 -2.71
CA CYS A 26 8.90 4.72 -3.23
C CYS A 26 7.50 5.31 -3.24
N THR A 27 6.84 5.29 -4.39
CA THR A 27 5.40 5.54 -4.52
C THR A 27 4.69 4.21 -4.39
N CYS A 28 3.94 4.01 -3.31
CA CYS A 28 3.31 2.73 -3.02
C CYS A 28 2.00 2.53 -3.79
N ASN A 29 1.68 1.27 -4.09
CA ASN A 29 0.35 0.87 -4.54
C ASN A 29 -0.70 1.26 -3.49
N SER A 30 -1.94 1.47 -3.92
CA SER A 30 -3.07 1.58 -2.99
C SER A 30 -3.10 0.36 -2.07
N GLY A 31 -3.37 0.58 -0.79
CA GLY A 31 -3.31 -0.47 0.25
C GLY A 31 -1.91 -0.67 0.85
N TRP A 32 -0.89 0.09 0.44
CA TRP A 32 0.47 -0.02 0.98
C TRP A 32 1.06 1.31 1.42
N GLU A 33 1.83 1.28 2.49
CA GLU A 33 2.51 2.42 3.08
C GLU A 33 3.92 2.07 3.60
N GLY A 34 4.57 3.06 4.21
CA GLY A 34 5.95 2.99 4.68
C GLY A 34 6.97 3.37 3.61
N THR A 35 8.19 3.66 4.03
CA THR A 35 9.26 4.18 3.15
C THR A 35 9.57 3.25 1.97
N ASN A 36 9.39 1.94 2.15
CA ASN A 36 9.68 0.92 1.14
C ASN A 36 8.41 0.17 0.67
N CYS A 37 7.20 0.67 0.96
CA CYS A 37 5.93 0.01 0.63
C CYS A 37 5.82 -1.40 1.24
N ASN A 38 6.28 -1.52 2.49
CA ASN A 38 6.37 -2.78 3.22
C ASN A 38 5.34 -2.91 4.34
N VAL A 39 4.52 -1.89 4.53
CA VAL A 39 3.46 -1.86 5.54
C VAL A 39 2.14 -1.89 4.81
N ASP A 40 1.30 -2.84 5.18
CA ASP A 40 -0.06 -2.95 4.68
C ASP A 40 -0.97 -1.89 5.35
N VAL A 41 -1.79 -1.20 4.56
CA VAL A 41 -2.72 -0.21 5.08
C VAL A 41 -3.99 -0.93 5.51
N ASP A 42 -4.34 -0.82 6.79
CA ASP A 42 -5.60 -1.38 7.28
C ASP A 42 -6.78 -0.53 6.83
N GLU A 43 -7.38 -0.80 5.67
CA GLU A 43 -8.46 0.02 5.13
C GLU A 43 -9.71 -0.01 6.02
N CYS A 44 -9.90 -1.09 6.78
CA CYS A 44 -10.99 -1.20 7.74
C CYS A 44 -10.83 -0.21 8.91
N LYS A 45 -9.59 0.08 9.32
CA LYS A 45 -9.30 1.11 10.34
C LYS A 45 -9.26 2.52 9.77
N VAL A 46 -8.71 2.69 8.57
CA VAL A 46 -8.54 4.01 7.94
C VAL A 46 -9.87 4.55 7.42
N ASN A 47 -10.71 3.68 6.85
CA ASN A 47 -12.02 4.04 6.33
C ASN A 47 -13.11 3.16 6.97
N PRO A 48 -13.76 3.63 8.05
CA PRO A 48 -14.85 2.90 8.70
C PRO A 48 -16.06 2.64 7.79
N SER A 49 -16.18 3.38 6.69
CA SER A 49 -17.21 3.23 5.67
C SER A 49 -16.68 2.54 4.41
N PHE A 50 -15.55 1.81 4.50
CA PHE A 50 -15.03 1.00 3.40
C PHE A 50 -16.07 0.01 2.89
N CYS A 51 -16.80 -0.61 3.81
CA CYS A 51 -17.97 -1.41 3.49
C CYS A 51 -19.24 -0.57 3.65
N SER A 52 -20.02 -0.46 2.57
CA SER A 52 -21.26 0.32 2.55
C SER A 52 -22.44 -0.36 3.26
N ASP A 53 -22.39 -1.70 3.38
CA ASP A 53 -23.51 -2.49 3.87
C ASP A 53 -23.42 -2.69 5.39
N SER A 54 -24.50 -2.37 6.11
CA SER A 54 -24.57 -2.55 7.56
C SER A 54 -24.55 -4.02 8.03
N ASN A 55 -24.83 -4.97 7.13
CA ASN A 55 -24.73 -6.41 7.40
C ASN A 55 -23.39 -7.00 6.91
N SER A 56 -22.41 -6.17 6.57
CA SER A 56 -21.08 -6.60 6.15
C SER A 56 -20.04 -6.28 7.22
N THR A 57 -19.08 -7.18 7.39
CA THR A 57 -17.91 -6.98 8.25
C THR A 57 -16.69 -6.78 7.35
N CYS A 58 -15.91 -5.74 7.62
CA CYS A 58 -14.67 -5.45 6.92
C CYS A 58 -13.55 -6.36 7.44
N PHE A 59 -12.82 -7.00 6.52
CA PHE A 59 -11.65 -7.82 6.79
C PHE A 59 -10.46 -7.26 6.04
N ASN A 60 -9.41 -6.90 6.76
CA ASN A 60 -8.17 -6.41 6.17
C ASN A 60 -7.41 -7.54 5.46
N LEU A 61 -6.94 -7.30 4.23
CA LEU A 61 -6.06 -8.20 3.49
C LEU A 61 -4.81 -7.43 3.04
N ASN A 62 -3.76 -8.16 2.68
CA ASN A 62 -2.52 -7.51 2.21
C ASN A 62 -2.76 -6.80 0.86
N GLY A 63 -2.70 -5.48 0.88
CA GLY A 63 -2.88 -4.59 -0.26
C GLY A 63 -4.33 -4.27 -0.62
N SER A 64 -5.31 -4.70 0.17
CA SER A 64 -6.74 -4.41 -0.02
C SER A 64 -7.56 -4.89 1.17
N ALA A 65 -8.78 -4.41 1.37
CA ALA A 65 -9.74 -5.04 2.27
C ALA A 65 -10.86 -5.78 1.52
N GLU A 66 -11.51 -6.73 2.21
CA GLU A 66 -12.67 -7.48 1.76
C GLU A 66 -13.86 -7.29 2.72
N CYS A 67 -15.05 -7.03 2.16
CA CYS A 67 -16.29 -6.96 2.92
C CYS A 67 -17.01 -8.30 2.84
N ARG A 68 -17.23 -8.97 3.97
CA ARG A 68 -18.00 -10.22 4.01
C ARG A 68 -19.34 -9.99 4.69
N CYS A 69 -20.41 -10.34 3.99
CA CYS A 69 -21.76 -10.31 4.55
C CYS A 69 -21.94 -11.45 5.56
N ASN A 70 -22.68 -11.17 6.63
CA ASN A 70 -23.22 -12.20 7.52
C ASN A 70 -24.50 -12.82 6.94
#